data_AF-M0LXG4-F1
#
_entry.id   AF-M0LXG4-F1
#
_cell.length_a   1.000
_cell.length_b   1.000
_cell.length_c   1.000
_cell.angle_alpha   90.00
_cell.angle_beta   90.00
_cell.angle_gamma   90.00
#
_symmetry.space_group_name_H-M   'P 1'
#
loop_
_entity.id
_entity.type
_entity.pdbx_description
1 polymer ?
#
loop_
_entity_poly.entity_id
_entity_poly.type
_entity_poly.pdbx_seq_one_letter_code
_entity_poly.pdbx_strand_id
1 'polypeptide(L)'
;MLNPVHVDAAVDLAYGALIALSIVLIALLETRVGIAFGIGVFAAYVVHVVWKMARFDPDWMTRTVEETVEETVGQTVEQSVEETVGETVEETVGETVEKQVDEVQAQVEETVEETVGETVEETVEETVGETVEETVEETVGETVEETVEETVGETVEKQVDEVQAQVEETVEETVEKQVDEVQSQVEETVEETVGETVEKQVDEVQAQVEAVDERVDRRPREDEVEGIVEESVDDESE
;
A
#
# COMPACT_ATOMS: atom_id res chain seq x y z
N MET A 1 64.54 56.66 40.39
CA MET A 1 65.40 55.48 40.55
C MET A 1 66.35 55.46 39.37
N LEU A 2 67.66 55.64 39.59
CA LEU A 2 68.64 55.62 38.49
C LEU A 2 68.86 54.16 38.07
N ASN A 3 68.80 53.90 36.77
CA ASN A 3 69.03 52.57 36.22
C ASN A 3 70.45 52.12 36.62
N PRO A 4 70.65 50.94 37.24
CA PRO A 4 71.96 50.50 37.73
C PRO A 4 73.05 50.53 36.65
N VAL A 5 72.68 50.29 35.38
CA VAL A 5 73.59 50.39 34.23
C VAL A 5 74.14 51.80 34.04
N HIS A 6 73.33 52.84 34.30
CA HIS A 6 73.76 54.24 34.16
C HIS A 6 74.66 54.68 35.32
N VAL A 7 74.46 54.10 36.51
CA VAL A 7 75.31 54.37 37.68
C VAL A 7 76.70 53.77 37.45
N ASP A 8 76.77 52.53 36.96
CA ASP A 8 78.05 51.87 36.67
C ASP A 8 78.85 52.60 35.59
N ALA A 9 78.20 53.05 34.51
CA ALA A 9 78.86 53.81 33.45
C ALA A 9 79.39 55.17 33.95
N ALA A 10 78.65 55.84 34.83
CA ALA A 10 79.08 57.11 35.41
C ALA A 10 80.29 56.94 36.35
N VAL A 11 80.32 55.85 37.12
CA VAL A 11 81.44 55.53 38.04
C VAL A 11 82.70 55.17 37.24
N ASP A 12 82.58 54.36 36.19
CA ASP A 12 83.72 54.02 35.31
C ASP A 12 84.30 55.27 34.62
N LEU A 13 83.43 56.18 34.15
CA LEU A 13 83.86 57.46 33.55
C LEU A 13 84.58 58.35 34.57
N ALA A 14 84.11 58.37 35.82
CA ALA A 14 84.75 59.13 36.89
C ALA A 14 86.16 58.59 37.21
N TYR A 15 86.35 57.27 37.29
CA TYR A 15 87.68 56.68 37.46
C TYR A 15 88.59 56.97 36.26
N GLY A 16 88.07 56.91 35.04
CA GLY A 16 88.82 57.30 33.83
C GLY A 16 89.30 58.76 33.87
N ALA A 17 88.43 59.67 34.31
CA ALA A 17 88.79 61.08 34.49
C ALA A 17 89.85 61.27 35.60
N LEU A 18 89.76 60.52 36.71
CA LEU A 18 90.74 60.55 37.80
C LEU A 18 92.12 60.00 37.37
N ILE A 19 92.14 58.96 36.54
CA ILE A 19 93.38 58.43 35.95
C ILE A 19 94.02 59.46 35.02
N ALA A 20 93.22 60.10 34.15
CA ALA A 20 93.71 61.17 33.27
C ALA A 20 94.26 62.36 34.08
N LEU A 21 93.55 62.76 35.14
CA LEU A 21 94.00 63.78 36.07
C LEU A 21 95.32 63.38 36.74
N SER A 22 95.46 62.12 37.15
CA SER A 22 96.72 61.62 37.72
C SER A 22 97.89 61.76 36.76
N ILE A 23 97.70 61.45 35.47
CA ILE A 23 98.75 61.57 34.44
C ILE A 23 99.17 63.04 34.28
N VAL A 24 98.20 63.97 34.28
CA VAL A 24 98.46 65.41 34.21
C VAL A 24 99.23 65.90 35.45
N LEU A 25 98.86 65.46 36.64
CA LEU A 25 99.56 65.80 37.89
C LEU A 25 101.01 65.29 37.89
N ILE A 26 101.26 64.07 37.35
CA ILE A 26 102.62 63.53 37.19
C ILE A 26 103.44 64.37 36.21
N ALA A 27 102.82 64.87 35.14
CA ALA A 27 103.50 65.63 34.09
C ALA A 27 103.81 67.09 34.47
N LEU A 28 102.99 67.71 35.33
CA LEU A 28 103.07 69.15 35.62
C LEU A 28 103.51 69.51 37.05
N LEU A 29 103.35 68.61 38.02
CA LEU A 29 103.70 68.84 39.43
C LEU A 29 104.78 67.87 39.91
N GLU A 30 105.18 67.98 41.18
CA GLU A 30 106.17 67.07 41.78
C GLU A 30 105.83 65.60 41.54
N THR A 31 106.78 64.88 40.93
CA THR A 31 106.63 63.49 40.49
C THR A 31 106.19 62.54 41.63
N ARG A 32 106.58 62.82 42.87
CA ARG A 32 106.20 61.98 44.03
C ARG A 32 104.71 62.04 44.35
N VAL A 33 104.11 63.23 44.26
CA VAL A 33 102.68 63.42 44.58
C VAL A 33 101.81 62.82 43.50
N GLY A 34 102.17 63.03 42.23
CA GLY A 34 101.47 62.45 41.09
C GLY A 34 101.49 60.91 41.11
N ILE A 35 102.64 60.30 41.43
CA ILE A 35 102.77 58.83 41.51
C ILE A 35 101.93 58.28 42.67
N ALA A 36 101.98 58.90 43.86
CA ALA A 36 101.20 58.44 45.01
C ALA A 36 99.68 58.51 44.75
N PHE A 37 99.21 59.60 44.13
CA PHE A 37 97.82 59.74 43.73
C PHE A 37 97.42 58.70 42.68
N GLY A 38 98.26 58.48 41.66
CA GLY A 38 98.00 57.50 40.61
C GLY A 38 97.91 56.06 41.11
N ILE A 39 98.80 55.67 42.03
CA ILE A 39 98.74 54.35 42.67
C ILE A 39 97.45 54.19 43.48
N GLY A 40 97.03 55.23 44.21
CA GLY A 40 95.78 55.23 44.97
C GLY A 40 94.54 55.06 44.08
N VAL A 41 94.45 55.85 43.00
CA VAL A 41 93.34 55.77 42.02
C VAL A 41 93.33 54.40 41.33
N PHE A 42 94.49 53.88 40.96
CA PHE A 42 94.60 52.56 40.33
C PHE A 42 94.17 51.43 41.27
N ALA A 43 94.60 51.44 42.54
CA ALA A 43 94.19 50.45 43.53
C ALA A 43 92.68 50.50 43.78
N ALA A 44 92.09 51.69 43.90
CA ALA A 44 90.65 51.87 44.04
C ALA A 44 89.89 51.34 42.81
N TYR A 45 90.40 51.59 41.60
CA TYR A 45 89.81 51.07 40.36
C TYR A 45 89.85 49.54 40.31
N VAL A 46 90.96 48.90 40.68
CA VAL A 46 91.07 47.44 40.72
C VAL A 46 90.06 46.83 41.70
N VAL A 47 89.92 47.41 42.90
CA VAL A 47 88.92 46.96 43.89
C VAL A 47 87.51 47.10 43.33
N HIS A 48 87.22 48.21 42.65
CA HIS A 48 85.91 48.43 42.03
C HIS A 48 85.61 47.38 40.93
N VAL A 49 86.57 47.07 40.06
CA VAL A 49 86.41 46.08 38.98
C VAL A 49 86.19 44.68 39.55
N VAL A 50 86.96 44.28 40.57
CA VAL A 50 86.78 42.97 41.23
C VAL A 50 85.40 42.88 41.89
N TRP A 51 84.96 43.93 42.57
CA TRP A 51 83.62 43.99 43.17
C TRP A 51 82.52 43.92 42.10
N LYS A 52 82.71 44.61 40.97
CA LYS A 52 81.79 44.59 39.82
C LYS A 52 81.71 43.17 39.23
N MET A 53 82.85 42.52 38.96
CA MET A 53 82.86 41.14 38.45
C MET A 53 82.20 40.15 39.41
N ALA A 54 82.45 40.24 40.72
CA ALA A 54 81.81 39.37 41.71
C ALA A 54 80.29 39.59 41.83
N ARG A 55 79.82 40.83 41.57
CA ARG A 55 78.38 41.13 41.51
C ARG A 55 77.71 40.55 40.25
N PHE A 56 78.45 40.45 39.15
CA PHE A 56 77.97 39.90 37.88
C PHE A 56 78.32 38.41 37.70
N ASP A 57 78.53 37.67 38.80
CA ASP A 57 78.78 36.23 38.72
C ASP A 57 77.66 35.52 37.93
N PRO A 58 77.99 34.78 36.84
CA PRO A 58 76.98 34.21 35.94
C PRO A 58 76.02 33.25 36.64
N ASP A 59 76.52 32.48 37.62
CA ASP A 59 75.81 31.34 38.20
C ASP A 59 74.59 31.72 39.05
N TRP A 60 74.59 32.91 39.69
CA TRP A 60 73.43 33.33 40.48
C TRP A 60 72.34 33.95 39.61
N MET A 61 72.72 34.67 38.54
CA MET A 61 71.75 35.23 37.60
C MET A 61 71.08 34.12 36.78
N THR A 62 71.82 33.11 36.32
CA THR A 62 71.24 31.99 35.58
C THR A 62 70.27 31.21 36.44
N ARG A 63 70.61 30.87 37.70
CA ARG A 63 69.70 30.16 38.60
C ARG A 63 68.42 30.95 38.89
N THR A 64 68.54 32.23 39.23
CA THR A 64 67.35 33.04 39.51
C THR A 64 66.46 33.19 38.28
N VAL A 65 67.05 33.35 37.09
CA VAL A 65 66.28 33.41 35.84
C VAL A 65 65.66 32.05 35.52
N GLU A 66 66.38 30.96 35.69
CA GLU A 66 65.89 29.60 35.46
C GLU A 66 64.72 29.27 36.38
N GLU A 67 64.85 29.48 37.70
CA GLU A 67 63.76 29.26 38.67
C GLU A 67 62.56 30.18 38.38
N THR A 68 62.80 31.46 38.06
CA THR A 68 61.69 32.40 37.77
C THR A 68 60.97 32.01 36.49
N VAL A 69 61.70 31.59 35.45
CA VAL A 69 61.13 31.20 34.16
C VAL A 69 60.40 29.86 34.30
N GLU A 70 60.99 28.87 34.97
CA GLU A 70 60.35 27.56 35.16
C GLU A 70 59.06 27.69 35.96
N GLU A 71 59.06 28.45 37.06
CA GLU A 71 57.87 28.64 37.88
C GLU A 71 56.81 29.47 37.15
N THR A 72 57.20 30.62 36.56
CA THR A 72 56.22 31.53 35.95
C THR A 72 55.69 30.98 34.62
N VAL A 73 56.58 30.51 33.74
CA VAL A 73 56.18 30.01 32.42
C VAL A 73 55.56 28.62 32.55
N GLY A 74 56.10 27.74 33.39
CA GLY A 74 55.53 26.41 33.62
C GLY A 74 54.09 26.49 34.11
N GLN A 75 53.84 27.22 35.20
CA GLN A 75 52.49 27.34 35.76
C GLN A 75 51.53 28.09 34.83
N THR A 76 51.98 29.18 34.20
CA THR A 76 51.11 29.96 33.30
C THR A 76 50.73 29.14 32.06
N VAL A 77 51.66 28.40 31.49
CA VAL A 77 51.39 27.58 30.30
C VAL A 77 50.52 26.39 30.67
N GLU A 78 50.82 25.69 31.76
CA GLU A 78 50.05 24.51 32.17
C GLU A 78 48.58 24.89 32.48
N GLN A 79 48.37 25.95 33.26
CA GLN A 79 47.03 26.44 33.58
C GLN A 79 46.29 27.00 32.35
N SER A 80 46.98 27.75 31.49
CA SER A 80 46.35 28.29 30.28
C SER A 80 46.01 27.19 29.27
N VAL A 81 46.80 26.11 29.18
CA VAL A 81 46.49 24.96 28.32
C VAL A 81 45.35 24.15 28.90
N GLU A 82 45.36 23.85 30.20
CA GLU A 82 44.29 23.07 30.84
C GLU A 82 42.93 23.79 30.74
N GLU A 83 42.89 25.08 31.07
CA GLU A 83 41.65 25.87 31.02
C GLU A 83 41.20 26.09 29.57
N THR A 84 42.07 26.65 28.71
CA THR A 84 41.64 27.01 27.36
C THR A 84 41.40 25.77 26.48
N VAL A 85 42.28 24.77 26.50
CA VAL A 85 42.12 23.58 25.66
C VAL A 85 41.08 22.63 26.24
N GLY A 86 41.06 22.45 27.57
CA GLY A 86 40.07 21.63 28.24
C GLY A 86 38.66 22.13 27.99
N GLU A 87 38.37 23.40 28.30
CA GLU A 87 37.03 23.97 28.10
C GLU A 87 36.66 24.04 26.62
N THR A 88 37.59 24.47 25.74
CA THR A 88 37.27 24.56 24.30
C THR A 88 36.96 23.19 23.72
N VAL A 89 37.69 22.14 24.11
CA VAL A 89 37.43 20.78 23.63
C VAL A 89 36.13 20.25 24.20
N GLU A 90 35.88 20.41 25.50
CA GLU A 90 34.68 19.89 26.14
C GLU A 90 33.42 20.58 25.61
N GLU A 91 33.43 21.90 25.48
CA GLU A 91 32.30 22.66 24.94
C GLU A 91 32.13 22.42 23.44
N THR A 92 33.19 22.62 22.65
CA THR A 92 33.05 22.55 21.18
C THR A 92 32.84 21.12 20.69
N VAL A 93 33.66 20.17 21.17
CA VAL A 93 33.58 18.78 20.70
C VAL A 93 32.40 18.07 21.36
N GLY A 94 32.16 18.28 22.66
CA GLY A 94 31.02 17.70 23.37
C GLY A 94 29.69 18.11 22.73
N GLU A 95 29.44 19.42 22.61
CA GLU A 95 28.17 19.90 22.04
C GLU A 95 28.01 19.55 20.55
N THR A 96 29.10 19.56 19.77
CA THR A 96 29.03 19.19 18.34
C THR A 96 28.71 17.70 18.19
N VAL A 97 29.34 16.83 18.98
CA VAL A 97 29.08 15.39 18.93
C VAL A 97 27.66 15.09 19.39
N GLU A 98 27.19 15.71 20.47
CA GLU A 98 25.83 15.52 20.98
C GLU A 98 24.79 15.92 19.93
N LYS A 99 24.93 17.11 19.32
CA LYS A 99 24.06 17.55 18.23
C LYS A 99 24.09 16.62 17.02
N GLN A 100 25.26 16.13 16.62
CA GLN A 100 25.34 15.19 15.49
C GLN A 100 24.68 13.85 15.81
N VAL A 101 24.80 13.36 17.05
CA VAL A 101 24.13 12.13 17.48
C VAL A 101 22.61 12.32 17.46
N ASP A 102 22.11 13.43 17.97
CA ASP A 102 20.67 13.75 17.95
C ASP A 102 20.13 13.88 16.51
N GLU A 103 20.87 14.54 15.62
CA GLU A 103 20.49 14.67 14.20
C GLU A 103 20.46 13.31 13.49
N VAL A 104 21.45 12.46 13.74
CA VAL A 104 21.48 11.09 13.20
C VAL A 104 20.32 10.26 13.75
N GLN A 105 19.99 10.39 15.04
CA GLN A 105 18.85 9.68 15.62
C GLN A 105 17.53 10.11 14.96
N ALA A 106 17.33 11.42 14.76
CA ALA A 106 16.14 11.94 14.09
C ALA A 106 16.05 11.46 12.63
N GLN A 107 17.15 11.48 11.89
CA GLN A 107 17.20 10.94 10.52
C GLN A 107 16.86 9.45 10.46
N VAL A 108 17.34 8.66 11.43
CA VAL A 108 17.04 7.24 11.51
C VAL A 108 15.56 7.00 11.84
N GLU A 109 14.98 7.74 12.78
CA GLU A 109 13.55 7.66 13.08
C GLU A 109 12.70 8.02 11.85
N GLU A 110 12.99 9.13 11.18
CA GLU A 110 12.28 9.55 9.97
C GLU A 110 12.41 8.52 8.84
N THR A 111 13.62 8.02 8.59
CA THR A 111 13.85 7.00 7.54
C THR A 111 13.11 5.70 7.85
N VAL A 112 13.10 5.27 9.12
CA VAL A 112 12.40 4.04 9.52
C VAL A 112 10.89 4.25 9.43
N GLU A 113 10.37 5.36 9.91
CA GLU A 113 8.93 5.65 9.86
C GLU A 113 8.42 5.76 8.42
N GLU A 114 9.12 6.51 7.57
CA GLU A 114 8.75 6.68 6.16
C GLU A 114 8.96 5.38 5.38
N THR A 115 10.19 4.83 5.39
CA THR A 115 10.48 3.65 4.55
C THR A 115 9.78 2.41 5.05
N VAL A 116 9.84 2.10 6.34
CA VAL A 116 9.25 0.86 6.86
C VAL A 116 7.75 1.01 7.01
N GLY A 117 7.26 2.17 7.47
CA GLY A 117 5.83 2.44 7.58
C GLY A 117 5.14 2.35 6.22
N GLU A 118 5.59 3.14 5.24
CA GLU A 118 4.97 3.14 3.90
C GLU A 118 5.16 1.81 3.18
N THR A 119 6.34 1.18 3.23
CA THR A 119 6.53 -0.12 2.56
C THR A 119 5.63 -1.19 3.18
N VAL A 120 5.48 -1.21 4.51
CA VAL A 120 4.62 -2.21 5.17
C VAL A 120 3.15 -1.91 4.87
N GLU A 121 2.72 -0.66 4.92
CA GLU A 121 1.35 -0.28 4.60
C GLU A 121 1.00 -0.62 3.15
N GLU A 122 1.84 -0.20 2.18
CA GLU A 122 1.66 -0.49 0.76
C GLU A 122 1.70 -2.00 0.48
N THR A 123 2.69 -2.72 1.04
CA THR A 123 2.78 -4.17 0.83
C THR A 123 1.57 -4.90 1.42
N VAL A 124 1.10 -4.50 2.60
CA VAL A 124 -0.06 -5.13 3.23
C VAL A 124 -1.35 -4.78 2.47
N GLU A 125 -1.55 -3.53 2.10
CA GLU A 125 -2.75 -3.09 1.38
C GLU A 125 -2.81 -3.72 -0.02
N GLU A 126 -1.72 -3.68 -0.78
CA GLU A 126 -1.66 -4.25 -2.13
C GLU A 126 -1.68 -5.78 -2.07
N THR A 127 -0.76 -6.42 -1.34
CA THR A 127 -0.65 -7.88 -1.37
C THR A 127 -1.84 -8.54 -0.68
N VAL A 128 -2.24 -8.08 0.52
CA VAL A 128 -3.34 -8.73 1.25
C VAL A 128 -4.68 -8.31 0.66
N GLY A 129 -4.85 -7.04 0.28
CA GLY A 129 -6.07 -6.56 -0.37
C GLY A 129 -6.32 -7.31 -1.67
N GLU A 130 -5.38 -7.28 -2.61
CA GLU A 130 -5.55 -7.93 -3.91
C GLU A 130 -5.64 -9.46 -3.78
N THR A 131 -4.80 -10.10 -2.96
CA THR A 131 -4.87 -11.56 -2.81
C THR A 131 -6.21 -11.99 -2.20
N VAL A 132 -6.73 -11.26 -1.21
CA VAL A 132 -8.02 -11.60 -0.59
C VAL A 132 -9.16 -11.32 -1.55
N GLU A 133 -9.14 -10.20 -2.28
CA GLU A 133 -10.16 -9.87 -3.27
C GLU A 133 -10.17 -10.91 -4.40
N GLU A 134 -9.02 -11.21 -5.00
CA GLU A 134 -8.88 -12.21 -6.06
C GLU A 134 -9.28 -13.61 -5.58
N THR A 135 -8.81 -14.03 -4.39
CA THR A 135 -9.18 -15.34 -3.83
C THR A 135 -10.68 -15.44 -3.56
N VAL A 136 -11.31 -14.38 -3.05
CA VAL A 136 -12.75 -14.38 -2.77
C VAL A 136 -13.55 -14.35 -4.07
N GLU A 137 -13.17 -13.52 -5.04
CA GLU A 137 -13.87 -13.41 -6.32
C GLU A 137 -13.75 -14.71 -7.12
N GLU A 138 -12.55 -15.27 -7.25
CA GLU A 138 -12.31 -16.51 -7.98
C GLU A 138 -12.91 -17.70 -7.23
N THR A 139 -12.54 -17.92 -5.97
CA THR A 139 -12.96 -19.14 -5.26
C THR A 139 -14.43 -19.11 -4.89
N VAL A 140 -14.93 -18.01 -4.32
CA VAL A 140 -16.33 -17.95 -3.85
C VAL A 140 -17.26 -17.65 -5.01
N GLY A 141 -16.88 -16.75 -5.92
CA GLY A 141 -17.67 -16.45 -7.11
C GLY A 141 -17.88 -17.68 -7.98
N GLU A 142 -16.80 -18.34 -8.42
CA GLU A 142 -16.90 -19.53 -9.27
C GLU A 142 -17.57 -20.69 -8.53
N THR A 143 -17.24 -20.95 -7.26
CA THR A 143 -17.87 -22.06 -6.52
C THR A 143 -19.38 -21.83 -6.37
N VAL A 144 -19.82 -20.60 -6.10
CA VAL A 144 -21.24 -20.30 -5.96
C VAL A 144 -21.94 -20.37 -7.31
N GLU A 145 -21.35 -19.84 -8.37
CA GLU A 145 -21.91 -19.92 -9.73
C GLU A 145 -22.05 -21.37 -10.18
N GLU A 146 -20.99 -22.17 -10.06
CA GLU A 146 -21.00 -23.60 -10.41
C GLU A 146 -22.00 -24.38 -9.54
N THR A 147 -22.02 -24.15 -8.24
CA THR A 147 -22.98 -24.84 -7.34
C THR A 147 -24.41 -24.45 -7.66
N VAL A 148 -24.69 -23.18 -7.97
CA VAL A 148 -26.05 -22.73 -8.31
C VAL A 148 -26.46 -23.28 -9.67
N GLU A 149 -25.60 -23.22 -10.67
CA GLU A 149 -25.90 -23.72 -12.01
C GLU A 149 -26.12 -25.23 -12.00
N GLU A 150 -25.24 -26.01 -11.36
CA GLU A 150 -25.39 -27.47 -11.27
C GLU A 150 -26.59 -27.83 -10.40
N THR A 151 -26.64 -27.35 -9.15
CA THR A 151 -27.67 -27.84 -8.21
C THR A 151 -29.05 -27.30 -8.53
N VAL A 152 -29.17 -25.99 -8.80
CA VAL A 152 -30.48 -25.37 -9.06
C VAL A 152 -30.90 -25.61 -10.50
N GLY A 153 -29.99 -25.48 -11.46
CA GLY A 153 -30.27 -25.73 -12.87
C GLY A 153 -30.76 -27.16 -13.10
N GLU A 154 -30.00 -28.17 -12.67
CA GLU A 154 -30.41 -29.57 -12.85
C GLU A 154 -31.67 -29.93 -12.07
N THR A 155 -31.86 -29.37 -10.86
CA THR A 155 -33.08 -29.64 -10.09
C THR A 155 -34.31 -29.03 -10.75
N VAL A 156 -34.20 -27.80 -11.24
CA VAL A 156 -35.32 -27.13 -11.94
C VAL A 156 -35.62 -27.84 -13.25
N GLU A 157 -34.60 -28.22 -14.03
CA GLU A 157 -34.79 -28.96 -15.28
C GLU A 157 -35.49 -30.30 -15.03
N LYS A 158 -35.03 -31.10 -14.06
CA LYS A 158 -35.72 -32.34 -13.67
C LYS A 158 -37.15 -32.12 -13.20
N GLN A 159 -37.41 -31.07 -12.42
CA GLN A 159 -38.77 -30.78 -11.97
C GLN A 159 -39.67 -30.35 -13.14
N VAL A 160 -39.15 -29.58 -14.09
CA VAL A 160 -39.89 -29.20 -15.29
C VAL A 160 -40.20 -30.42 -16.15
N ASP A 161 -39.22 -31.31 -16.37
CA ASP A 161 -39.41 -32.55 -17.10
C ASP A 161 -40.45 -33.47 -16.42
N GLU A 162 -40.39 -33.61 -15.09
CA GLU A 162 -41.34 -34.41 -14.31
C GLU A 162 -42.76 -33.82 -14.37
N VAL A 163 -42.89 -32.48 -14.28
CA VAL A 163 -44.18 -31.79 -14.44
C VAL A 163 -44.70 -31.96 -15.86
N GLN A 164 -43.85 -31.85 -16.89
CA GLN A 164 -44.25 -32.05 -18.27
C GLN A 164 -44.78 -33.47 -18.49
N ALA A 165 -44.09 -34.49 -17.99
CA ALA A 165 -44.53 -35.88 -18.08
C ALA A 165 -45.87 -36.10 -17.36
N GLN A 166 -46.05 -35.54 -16.16
CA GLN A 166 -47.33 -35.61 -15.43
C GLN A 166 -48.47 -34.92 -16.19
N VAL A 167 -48.19 -33.77 -16.81
CA VAL A 167 -49.17 -33.04 -17.62
C VAL A 167 -49.55 -33.87 -18.85
N GLU A 168 -48.57 -34.46 -19.53
CA GLU A 168 -48.80 -35.28 -20.72
C GLU A 168 -49.66 -36.51 -20.39
N GLU A 169 -49.34 -37.24 -19.32
CA GLU A 169 -50.13 -38.38 -18.83
C GLU A 169 -51.54 -37.96 -18.43
N THR A 170 -51.69 -36.87 -17.67
CA THR A 170 -53.01 -36.38 -17.24
C THR A 170 -53.85 -35.95 -18.43
N VAL A 171 -53.25 -35.25 -19.41
CA VAL A 171 -53.95 -34.81 -20.61
C VAL A 171 -54.37 -36.02 -21.45
N GLU A 172 -53.48 -36.99 -21.65
CA GLU A 172 -53.79 -38.22 -22.39
C GLU A 172 -54.95 -38.98 -21.73
N GLU A 173 -54.88 -39.25 -20.43
CA GLU A 173 -55.92 -39.99 -19.71
C GLU A 173 -57.26 -39.25 -19.69
N THR A 174 -57.23 -37.91 -19.52
CA THR A 174 -58.46 -37.10 -19.49
C THR A 174 -59.09 -37.01 -20.88
N VAL A 175 -58.28 -36.83 -21.92
CA VAL A 175 -58.76 -36.76 -23.31
C VAL A 175 -59.31 -38.12 -23.74
N GLU A 176 -58.62 -39.22 -23.44
CA GLU A 176 -59.10 -40.56 -23.78
C GLU A 176 -60.44 -40.86 -23.09
N LYS A 177 -60.56 -40.60 -21.79
CA LYS A 177 -61.85 -40.74 -21.07
C LYS A 177 -62.95 -39.86 -21.64
N GLN A 178 -62.66 -38.60 -21.97
CA GLN A 178 -63.67 -37.73 -22.57
C GLN A 178 -64.08 -38.19 -23.97
N VAL A 179 -63.14 -38.71 -24.76
CA VAL A 179 -63.45 -39.26 -26.09
C VAL A 179 -64.31 -40.51 -25.96
N ASP A 180 -64.00 -41.43 -25.04
CA ASP A 180 -64.80 -42.62 -24.77
C ASP A 180 -66.22 -42.28 -24.27
N GLU A 181 -66.34 -41.29 -23.37
CA GLU A 181 -67.63 -40.82 -22.87
C GLU A 181 -68.46 -40.17 -23.98
N VAL A 182 -67.83 -39.31 -24.80
CA VAL A 182 -68.49 -38.69 -25.96
C VAL A 182 -68.89 -39.75 -26.98
N GLN A 183 -68.04 -40.74 -27.25
CA GLN A 183 -68.36 -41.83 -28.17
C GLN A 183 -69.57 -42.64 -27.68
N SER A 184 -69.62 -42.94 -26.39
CA SER A 184 -70.75 -43.64 -25.76
C SER A 184 -72.05 -42.82 -25.85
N GLN A 185 -71.98 -41.52 -25.58
CA GLN A 185 -73.14 -40.62 -25.72
C GLN A 185 -73.60 -40.51 -27.17
N VAL A 186 -72.67 -40.48 -28.13
CA VAL A 186 -72.99 -40.46 -29.56
C VAL A 186 -73.64 -41.77 -29.99
N GLU A 187 -73.12 -42.91 -29.55
CA GLU A 187 -73.68 -44.23 -29.85
C GLU A 187 -75.12 -44.35 -29.32
N GLU A 188 -75.35 -44.00 -28.05
CA GLU A 188 -76.69 -43.98 -27.44
C GLU A 188 -77.64 -43.02 -28.17
N THR A 189 -77.18 -41.80 -28.48
CA THR A 189 -78.00 -40.82 -29.20
C THR A 189 -78.33 -41.30 -30.62
N VAL A 190 -77.38 -41.92 -31.32
CA VAL A 190 -77.59 -42.46 -32.67
C VAL A 190 -78.56 -43.64 -32.61
N GLU A 191 -78.38 -44.56 -31.65
CA GLU A 191 -79.27 -45.71 -31.51
C GLU A 191 -80.70 -45.28 -31.17
N GLU A 192 -80.87 -44.34 -30.24
CA GLU A 192 -82.20 -43.84 -29.87
C GLU A 192 -82.80 -43.00 -31.01
N THR A 193 -82.12 -41.95 -31.47
CA THR A 193 -82.73 -41.01 -32.44
C THR A 193 -82.80 -41.56 -33.85
N VAL A 194 -81.73 -42.20 -34.34
CA VAL A 194 -81.68 -42.74 -35.70
C VAL A 194 -82.42 -44.07 -35.73
N GLY A 195 -82.27 -44.92 -34.72
CA GLY A 195 -83.02 -46.17 -34.62
C GLY A 195 -84.53 -45.92 -34.62
N GLU A 196 -85.05 -45.07 -33.73
CA GLU A 196 -86.49 -44.76 -33.70
C GLU A 196 -86.99 -44.07 -34.98
N THR A 197 -86.18 -43.19 -35.58
CA THR A 197 -86.56 -42.52 -36.83
C THR A 197 -86.60 -43.49 -38.00
N VAL A 198 -85.60 -44.37 -38.10
CA VAL A 198 -85.52 -45.39 -39.15
C VAL A 198 -86.63 -46.41 -38.98
N GLU A 199 -86.89 -46.90 -37.75
CA GLU A 199 -88.02 -47.80 -37.49
C GLU A 199 -89.35 -47.17 -37.88
N LYS A 200 -89.63 -45.93 -37.47
CA LYS A 200 -90.85 -45.22 -37.91
C LYS A 200 -90.94 -45.06 -39.42
N GLN A 201 -89.84 -44.73 -40.10
CA GLN A 201 -89.84 -44.60 -41.55
C GLN A 201 -90.03 -45.96 -42.23
N VAL A 202 -89.44 -47.03 -41.70
CA VAL A 202 -89.61 -48.39 -42.22
C VAL A 202 -91.04 -48.87 -42.00
N ASP A 203 -91.63 -48.64 -40.83
CA ASP A 203 -93.04 -48.96 -40.55
C ASP A 203 -93.99 -48.17 -41.45
N GLU A 204 -93.72 -46.88 -41.69
CA GLU A 204 -94.50 -46.07 -42.63
C GLU A 204 -94.35 -46.56 -44.08
N VAL A 205 -93.14 -46.91 -44.49
CA VAL A 205 -92.88 -47.51 -45.81
C VAL A 205 -93.57 -48.87 -45.94
N GLN A 206 -93.53 -49.71 -44.90
CA GLN A 206 -94.16 -51.02 -44.89
C GLN A 206 -95.69 -50.90 -44.96
N ALA A 207 -96.29 -49.97 -44.22
CA ALA A 207 -97.72 -49.67 -44.32
C ALA A 207 -98.11 -49.16 -45.71
N GLN A 208 -97.25 -48.35 -46.37
CA GLN A 208 -97.47 -47.95 -47.75
C GLN A 208 -97.34 -49.12 -48.73
N VAL A 209 -96.42 -50.06 -48.49
CA VAL A 209 -96.27 -51.28 -49.30
C VAL A 209 -97.48 -52.21 -49.14
N GLU A 210 -97.97 -52.42 -47.92
CA GLU A 210 -99.20 -53.20 -47.68
C GLU A 210 -100.43 -52.55 -48.32
N ALA A 211 -100.55 -51.21 -48.24
CA ALA A 211 -101.62 -50.49 -48.94
C ALA A 211 -101.51 -50.59 -50.48
N VAL A 212 -100.30 -50.72 -51.01
CA VAL A 212 -100.06 -51.00 -52.44
C VAL A 212 -100.41 -52.46 -52.76
N ASP A 213 -100.05 -53.42 -51.91
CA ASP A 213 -100.35 -54.84 -52.07
C ASP A 213 -101.87 -55.09 -52.08
N GLU A 214 -102.61 -54.48 -51.14
CA GLU A 214 -104.08 -54.54 -51.10
C GLU A 214 -104.74 -53.84 -52.31
N ARG A 215 -104.05 -52.89 -52.94
CA ARG A 215 -104.48 -52.26 -54.20
C ARG A 215 -104.19 -53.16 -55.41
N VAL A 216 -103.14 -53.98 -55.35
CA VAL A 216 -102.79 -54.94 -56.41
C VAL A 216 -103.73 -56.15 -56.39
N ASP A 217 -104.17 -56.63 -55.22
CA ASP A 217 -105.13 -57.75 -55.10
C ASP A 217 -106.58 -57.38 -55.50
N ARG A 218 -106.89 -56.08 -55.61
CA ARG A 218 -108.14 -55.58 -56.22
C ARG A 218 -108.07 -55.44 -57.75
N ARG A 219 -106.97 -55.84 -58.41
CA ARG A 219 -107.00 -55.98 -59.88
C ARG A 219 -107.90 -57.16 -60.25
N PRO A 220 -108.92 -56.96 -61.09
CA PRO A 220 -109.59 -58.08 -61.75
C PRO A 220 -108.52 -58.88 -62.50
N ARG A 221 -108.41 -60.18 -62.24
CA ARG A 221 -107.70 -61.06 -63.18
C ARG A 221 -108.59 -61.20 -64.41
N GLU A 222 -108.12 -60.58 -65.47
CA GLU A 222 -108.63 -60.69 -66.83
C GLU A 222 -108.47 -62.13 -67.31
N ASP A 223 -109.54 -62.90 -67.20
CA ASP A 223 -109.81 -64.02 -68.10
C ASP A 223 -111.16 -63.70 -68.79
N GLU A 224 -111.06 -63.43 -70.09
CA GLU A 224 -112.14 -63.27 -71.08
C GLU A 224 -113.09 -62.07 -70.98
N VAL A 225 -112.59 -60.89 -71.35
CA VAL A 225 -113.38 -59.90 -72.08
C VAL A 225 -112.66 -59.57 -73.39
N GLU A 226 -112.84 -60.43 -74.39
CA GLU A 226 -112.36 -60.19 -75.74
C GLU A 226 -113.51 -59.65 -76.61
N GLY A 227 -113.34 -58.43 -77.13
CA GLY A 227 -113.69 -58.10 -78.52
C GLY A 227 -115.16 -58.03 -78.92
N ILE A 228 -115.86 -56.97 -78.53
CA ILE A 228 -116.95 -56.38 -79.33
C ILE A 228 -116.37 -55.21 -80.12
N VAL A 229 -115.84 -55.46 -81.32
CA VAL A 229 -115.73 -54.56 -82.50
C VAL A 229 -115.25 -55.51 -83.61
N GLU A 230 -115.92 -55.88 -84.69
CA GLU A 230 -116.97 -55.35 -85.54
C GLU A 230 -117.62 -56.55 -86.25
N GLU A 231 -118.94 -56.61 -86.39
CA GLU A 231 -119.60 -56.95 -87.66
C GLU A 231 -121.11 -56.83 -87.47
N SER A 232 -121.62 -55.78 -88.09
CA SER A 232 -123.00 -55.45 -88.30
C SER A 232 -123.76 -56.48 -89.15
N VAL A 233 -125.08 -56.50 -88.96
CA VAL A 233 -126.13 -56.68 -89.99
C VAL A 233 -126.94 -57.99 -89.91
N ASP A 234 -128.26 -57.77 -89.74
CA ASP A 234 -129.44 -58.61 -90.08
C ASP A 234 -129.58 -59.97 -89.37
N ASP A 235 -130.75 -60.51 -89.06
CA ASP A 235 -132.10 -60.22 -89.52
C ASP A 235 -133.11 -60.83 -88.54
N GLU A 236 -134.30 -60.26 -88.62
CA GLU A 236 -135.64 -60.72 -88.29
C GLU A 236 -135.94 -62.16 -87.78
N SER A 237 -137.10 -62.17 -87.11
CA SER A 237 -138.25 -63.08 -87.28
C SER A 237 -138.40 -64.32 -86.39
N GLU A 238 -139.48 -64.19 -85.60
CA GLU A 238 -140.54 -65.17 -85.29
C GLU A 238 -140.29 -66.32 -84.29
#